data_AF-A0A8H8SW91-F1
#
_entry.id   AF-A0A8H8SW91-F1
#
_cell.length_a   1.000
_cell.length_b   1.000
_cell.length_c   1.000
_cell.angle_alpha   90.00
_cell.angle_beta   90.00
_cell.angle_gamma   90.00
#
_symmetry.space_group_name_H-M   'P 1'
#
loop_
_entity.id
_entity.type
_entity.pdbx_description
1 polymer ?
#
loop_
_entity_poly.entity_id
_entity_poly.type
_entity_poly.pdbx_seq_one_letter_code
_entity_poly.pdbx_strand_id
1 'polypeptide(L)'
;MTDSLHLPTPESFPAFPFQPYDIQLELMKSLYTALEDRKIAVLESPTGTGKSLSLLCGAMTWLRDNKQRAIRGELEDLKLSIQSDDEPGWVSRQMLDKHKRELEQAEADLEERLQAARLREEKIRQQERGRLRKRMRERQCFLAGWRCVDEEDNISPAVRALMKKLEASRRKDDDTEPEEPTCTKIYYASRTHTQLSQFLGELRKTHYQPNARTVPLGSRKNLCINDDVKKGKYGADIDEACRALASGTS
;
A
#
# COMPACT_ATOMS: atom_id res chain seq x y z
N MET A 1 1.63 -17.98 33.12
CA MET A 1 2.51 -16.80 32.98
C MET A 1 2.51 -16.31 31.52
N THR A 2 1.35 -15.96 30.97
CA THR A 2 1.19 -15.64 29.53
C THR A 2 0.33 -14.40 29.27
N ASP A 3 0.06 -13.59 30.30
CA ASP A 3 -0.99 -12.55 30.25
C ASP A 3 -0.46 -11.13 30.01
N SER A 4 0.85 -10.94 29.82
CA SER A 4 1.45 -9.59 29.69
C SER A 4 1.19 -8.92 28.34
N LEU A 5 0.86 -9.69 27.32
CA LEU A 5 0.70 -9.21 25.94
C LEU A 5 -0.74 -9.36 25.41
N HIS A 6 -1.72 -9.71 26.25
CA HIS A 6 -3.13 -9.71 25.84
C HIS A 6 -3.61 -8.26 25.63
N LEU A 7 -4.26 -7.99 24.50
CA LEU A 7 -4.84 -6.67 24.22
C LEU A 7 -6.26 -6.57 24.81
N PRO A 8 -6.52 -5.69 25.80
CA PRO A 8 -7.87 -5.51 26.32
C PRO A 8 -8.78 -4.90 25.24
N THR A 9 -10.02 -5.36 25.17
CA THR A 9 -10.99 -4.82 24.21
C THR A 9 -11.28 -3.35 24.52
N PRO A 10 -11.04 -2.42 23.57
CA PRO A 10 -11.23 -1.01 23.82
C PRO A 10 -12.71 -0.64 23.96
N GLU A 11 -13.00 0.29 24.86
CA GLU A 11 -14.36 0.80 25.06
C GLU A 11 -14.79 1.78 23.97
N SER A 12 -13.82 2.47 23.37
CA SER A 12 -14.03 3.49 22.33
C SER A 12 -13.12 3.27 21.11
N PHE A 13 -13.62 3.69 19.95
CA PHE A 13 -12.94 3.56 18.66
C PHE A 13 -12.73 4.94 18.05
N PRO A 14 -11.63 5.64 18.36
CA PRO A 14 -11.43 7.05 18.01
C PRO A 14 -11.27 7.29 16.51
N ALA A 15 -10.97 6.25 15.73
CA ALA A 15 -10.88 6.36 14.29
C ALA A 15 -12.22 6.29 13.57
N PHE A 16 -13.32 6.05 14.31
CA PHE A 16 -14.65 6.17 13.76
C PHE A 16 -14.95 7.65 13.52
N PRO A 17 -15.36 8.06 12.30
CA PRO A 17 -15.44 9.48 11.92
C PRO A 17 -16.59 10.26 12.59
N PHE A 18 -17.50 9.56 13.28
CA PHE A 18 -18.65 10.14 13.96
C PHE A 18 -18.80 9.52 15.35
N GLN A 19 -19.79 9.91 16.13
CA GLN A 19 -20.16 9.15 17.32
C GLN A 19 -20.81 7.83 16.89
N PRO A 20 -20.22 6.66 17.19
CA PRO A 20 -20.78 5.38 16.78
C PRO A 20 -22.05 5.06 17.58
N TYR A 21 -23.01 4.43 16.92
CA TYR A 21 -24.19 3.86 17.58
C TYR A 21 -23.82 2.64 18.44
N ASP A 22 -24.64 2.31 19.42
CA ASP A 22 -24.39 1.17 20.32
C ASP A 22 -24.20 -0.15 19.56
N ILE A 23 -25.02 -0.39 18.53
CA ILE A 23 -24.90 -1.58 17.67
C ILE A 23 -23.58 -1.62 16.89
N GLN A 24 -23.04 -0.46 16.51
CA GLN A 24 -21.75 -0.36 15.84
C GLN A 24 -20.60 -0.62 16.82
N LEU A 25 -20.72 -0.08 18.04
CA LEU A 25 -19.75 -0.33 19.12
C LEU A 25 -19.72 -1.82 19.50
N GLU A 26 -20.88 -2.46 19.65
CA GLU A 26 -20.98 -3.88 19.96
C GLU A 26 -20.35 -4.75 18.85
N LEU A 27 -20.61 -4.42 17.59
CA LEU A 27 -19.98 -5.08 16.44
C LEU A 27 -18.46 -4.94 16.46
N MET A 28 -17.94 -3.72 16.72
CA MET A 28 -16.51 -3.45 16.76
C MET A 28 -15.82 -4.15 17.94
N LYS A 29 -16.43 -4.17 19.12
CA LYS A 29 -15.93 -4.87 20.31
C LYS A 29 -15.89 -6.38 20.07
N SER A 30 -16.98 -6.95 19.55
CA SER A 30 -17.07 -8.37 19.23
C SER A 30 -16.03 -8.80 18.19
N LEU A 31 -15.81 -7.97 17.17
CA LEU A 31 -14.75 -8.18 16.18
C LEU A 31 -13.36 -8.15 16.83
N TYR A 32 -13.07 -7.14 17.66
CA TYR A 32 -11.77 -6.97 18.30
C TYR A 32 -11.43 -8.17 19.21
N THR A 33 -12.37 -8.58 20.07
CA THR A 33 -12.19 -9.74 20.95
C THR A 33 -11.96 -11.02 20.14
N ALA A 34 -12.71 -11.23 19.05
CA ALA A 34 -12.54 -12.41 18.22
C ALA A 34 -11.17 -12.44 17.51
N LEU A 35 -10.68 -11.28 17.05
CA LEU A 35 -9.35 -11.15 16.46
C LEU A 35 -8.25 -11.45 17.49
N GLU A 36 -8.39 -10.92 18.70
CA GLU A 36 -7.43 -11.12 19.78
C GLU A 36 -7.38 -12.58 20.24
N ASP A 37 -8.54 -13.21 20.41
CA ASP A 37 -8.66 -14.62 20.77
C ASP A 37 -8.29 -15.59 19.62
N ARG A 38 -8.00 -15.07 18.42
CA ARG A 38 -7.77 -15.85 17.19
C ARG A 38 -8.93 -16.80 16.85
N LYS A 39 -10.16 -16.36 17.08
CA LYS A 39 -11.39 -17.13 16.85
C LYS A 39 -12.08 -16.74 15.54
N ILE A 40 -12.98 -17.61 15.07
CA ILE A 40 -13.90 -17.31 13.98
C ILE A 40 -15.15 -16.65 14.60
N ALA A 41 -15.50 -15.46 14.13
CA ALA A 41 -16.72 -14.77 14.52
C ALA A 41 -17.72 -14.69 13.36
N VAL A 42 -18.98 -15.00 13.67
CA VAL A 42 -20.12 -14.82 12.74
C VAL A 42 -20.95 -13.65 13.27
N LEU A 43 -20.90 -12.53 12.56
CA LEU A 43 -21.48 -11.26 13.01
C LEU A 43 -22.63 -10.83 12.07
N GLU A 44 -23.83 -10.74 12.65
CA GLU A 44 -25.00 -10.17 11.98
C GLU A 44 -25.14 -8.69 12.33
N SER A 45 -25.51 -7.88 11.34
CA SER A 45 -25.77 -6.45 11.53
C SER A 45 -26.86 -6.01 10.54
N PRO A 46 -27.88 -5.26 10.97
CA PRO A 46 -28.92 -4.75 10.08
C PRO A 46 -28.35 -3.91 8.93
N THR A 47 -28.99 -3.95 7.76
CA THR A 47 -28.57 -3.15 6.60
C THR A 47 -28.68 -1.65 6.90
N GLY A 48 -27.74 -0.85 6.38
CA GLY A 48 -27.75 0.61 6.55
C GLY A 48 -27.09 1.12 7.85
N THR A 49 -26.61 0.23 8.72
CA THR A 49 -25.95 0.60 10.00
C THR A 49 -24.45 0.86 9.88
N GLY A 50 -23.91 1.03 8.67
CA GLY A 50 -22.47 1.30 8.48
C GLY A 50 -21.56 0.10 8.76
N LYS A 51 -22.03 -1.14 8.53
CA LYS A 51 -21.26 -2.40 8.71
C LYS A 51 -19.82 -2.30 8.19
N SER A 52 -19.63 -1.81 6.97
CA SER A 52 -18.32 -1.69 6.32
C SER A 52 -17.35 -0.82 7.12
N LEU A 53 -17.82 0.36 7.53
CA LEU A 53 -17.04 1.31 8.32
C LEU A 53 -16.73 0.78 9.72
N SER A 54 -17.70 0.16 10.38
CA SER A 54 -17.49 -0.47 11.70
C SER A 54 -16.47 -1.61 11.62
N LEU A 55 -16.58 -2.50 10.64
CA LEU A 55 -15.59 -3.57 10.43
C LEU A 55 -14.19 -3.00 10.15
N LEU A 56 -14.11 -1.95 9.32
CA LEU A 56 -12.86 -1.27 9.03
C LEU A 56 -12.24 -0.66 10.28
N CYS A 57 -12.98 0.15 11.02
CA CYS A 57 -12.47 0.82 12.22
C CYS A 57 -12.04 -0.19 13.29
N GLY A 58 -12.85 -1.22 13.54
CA GLY A 58 -12.52 -2.28 14.49
C GLY A 58 -11.25 -3.05 14.11
N ALA A 59 -11.17 -3.52 12.86
CA ALA A 59 -10.01 -4.28 12.37
C ALA A 59 -8.73 -3.43 12.33
N MET A 60 -8.81 -2.18 11.88
CA MET A 60 -7.66 -1.26 11.83
C MET A 60 -7.17 -0.86 13.23
N THR A 61 -8.08 -0.73 14.20
CA THR A 61 -7.73 -0.48 15.60
C THR A 61 -6.94 -1.66 16.15
N TRP A 62 -7.45 -2.89 16.00
CA TRP A 62 -6.74 -4.09 16.42
C TRP A 62 -5.39 -4.24 15.71
N LEU A 63 -5.30 -3.96 14.40
CA LEU A 63 -4.05 -4.07 13.65
C LEU A 63 -2.98 -3.10 14.17
N ARG A 64 -3.37 -1.86 14.47
CA ARG A 64 -2.47 -0.86 15.07
C ARG A 64 -1.99 -1.32 16.44
N ASP A 65 -2.91 -1.76 17.29
CA ASP A 65 -2.59 -2.19 18.65
C ASP A 65 -1.71 -3.46 18.62
N ASN A 66 -1.95 -4.37 17.68
CA ASN A 66 -1.11 -5.55 17.45
C ASN A 66 0.30 -5.19 16.94
N LYS A 67 0.45 -4.17 16.07
CA LYS A 67 1.76 -3.63 15.68
C LYS A 67 2.50 -3.08 16.90
N GLN A 68 1.83 -2.30 17.74
CA GLN A 68 2.42 -1.74 18.96
C GLN A 68 2.82 -2.82 19.96
N ARG A 69 1.98 -3.86 20.10
CA ARG A 69 2.29 -5.06 20.90
C ARG A 69 3.56 -5.76 20.42
N ALA A 70 3.71 -5.95 19.11
CA ALA A 70 4.89 -6.61 18.55
C ALA A 70 6.18 -5.85 18.89
N ILE A 71 6.17 -4.52 18.71
CA ILE A 71 7.31 -3.64 19.07
C ILE A 71 7.60 -3.72 20.58
N ARG A 72 6.54 -3.71 21.41
CA ARG A 72 6.69 -3.81 22.86
C ARG A 72 7.28 -5.17 23.27
N GLY A 73 6.84 -6.26 22.64
CA GLY A 73 7.37 -7.60 22.87
C GLY A 73 8.85 -7.70 22.54
N GLU A 74 9.27 -7.19 21.39
CA GLU A 74 10.68 -7.15 20.98
C GLU A 74 11.56 -6.37 22.00
N LEU A 75 11.05 -5.23 22.49
CA LEU A 75 11.75 -4.44 23.50
C LEU A 75 11.79 -5.11 24.88
N GLU A 76 10.73 -5.83 25.27
CA GLU A 76 10.68 -6.63 26.50
C GLU A 76 11.63 -7.83 26.42
N ASP A 77 11.71 -8.53 25.29
CA ASP A 77 12.63 -9.65 25.05
C ASP A 77 14.09 -9.19 25.12
N LEU A 78 14.41 -8.06 24.48
CA LEU A 78 15.75 -7.46 24.57
C LEU A 78 16.08 -7.02 26.00
N LYS A 79 15.10 -6.49 26.73
CA LYS A 79 15.30 -6.13 28.14
C LYS A 79 15.61 -7.36 28.99
N LEU A 80 14.96 -8.49 28.74
CA LEU A 80 15.21 -9.74 29.45
C LEU A 80 16.60 -10.31 29.12
N SER A 81 17.04 -10.26 27.86
CA SER A 81 18.39 -10.72 27.48
C SER A 81 19.50 -9.86 28.08
N ILE A 82 19.27 -8.56 28.23
CA ILE A 82 20.23 -7.65 28.86
C ILE A 82 20.30 -7.88 30.38
N GLN A 83 19.17 -8.19 31.02
CA GLN A 83 19.11 -8.43 32.46
C GLN A 83 19.83 -9.72 32.90
N SER A 84 20.06 -10.68 31.98
CA SER A 84 20.79 -11.91 32.30
C SER A 84 22.32 -11.75 32.34
N ASP A 85 22.89 -10.67 31.80
CA ASP A 85 24.34 -10.47 31.65
C ASP A 85 25.01 -9.72 32.83
N ASP A 86 24.32 -9.56 33.98
CA ASP A 86 24.82 -8.92 35.21
C ASP A 86 25.44 -7.51 35.00
N GLU A 87 24.97 -6.81 33.96
CA GLU A 87 25.46 -5.48 33.62
C GLU A 87 24.90 -4.37 34.54
N PRO A 88 25.66 -3.29 34.76
CA PRO A 88 25.14 -2.12 35.47
C PRO A 88 23.91 -1.52 34.77
N GLY A 89 22.88 -1.14 35.52
CA GLY A 89 21.59 -0.72 34.95
C GLY A 89 21.62 0.49 34.01
N TRP A 90 22.69 1.31 34.05
CA TRP A 90 22.88 2.40 33.07
C TRP A 90 23.29 1.87 31.68
N VAL A 91 24.04 0.77 31.61
CA VAL A 91 24.42 0.11 30.35
C VAL A 91 23.18 -0.51 29.71
N SER A 92 22.36 -1.19 30.52
CA SER A 92 21.10 -1.77 30.08
C SER A 92 20.14 -0.71 29.51
N ARG A 93 20.02 0.43 30.20
CA ARG A 93 19.20 1.56 29.73
C ARG A 93 19.73 2.13 28.42
N GLN A 94 21.04 2.29 28.30
CA GLN A 94 21.68 2.79 27.08
C GLN A 94 21.46 1.85 25.88
N MET A 95 21.55 0.54 26.08
CA MET A 95 21.30 -0.46 25.03
C MET A 95 19.84 -0.46 24.58
N LEU A 96 18.89 -0.40 25.52
CA LEU A 96 17.46 -0.27 25.19
C LEU A 96 17.16 1.03 24.45
N ASP A 97 17.71 2.17 24.92
CA ASP A 97 17.54 3.46 24.25
C ASP A 97 18.17 3.46 22.85
N LYS A 98 19.32 2.80 22.67
CA LYS A 98 19.95 2.63 21.36
C LYS A 98 19.07 1.80 20.42
N HIS A 99 18.59 0.64 20.87
CA HIS A 99 17.74 -0.21 20.05
C HIS A 99 16.42 0.45 19.70
N LYS A 100 15.82 1.19 20.64
CA LYS A 100 14.63 2.01 20.38
C LYS A 100 14.89 3.04 19.26
N ARG A 101 16.04 3.71 19.28
CA ARG A 101 16.43 4.66 18.22
C ARG A 101 16.65 3.96 16.88
N GLU A 102 17.21 2.74 16.88
CA GLU A 102 17.37 1.95 15.66
C GLU A 102 16.01 1.58 15.04
N LEU A 103 15.04 1.17 15.86
CA LEU A 103 13.67 0.92 15.40
C LEU A 103 12.99 2.19 14.86
N GLU A 104 13.14 3.32 15.54
CA GLU A 104 12.61 4.62 15.09
C GLU A 104 13.26 5.07 13.77
N GLN A 105 14.56 4.90 13.61
CA GLN A 105 15.29 5.20 12.37
C GLN A 105 14.83 4.30 11.22
N ALA A 106 14.69 2.99 11.47
CA ALA A 106 14.20 2.05 10.46
C ALA A 106 12.78 2.38 9.99
N GLU A 107 11.90 2.82 10.90
CA GLU A 107 10.56 3.28 10.54
C GLU A 107 10.61 4.57 9.70
N ALA A 108 11.46 5.54 10.07
CA ALA A 108 11.63 6.78 9.34
C ALA A 108 12.19 6.55 7.92
N ASP A 109 13.20 5.69 7.78
CA ASP A 109 13.80 5.32 6.49
C ASP A 109 12.77 4.65 5.58
N LEU A 110 11.94 3.74 6.13
CA LEU A 110 10.86 3.11 5.38
C LEU A 110 9.82 4.14 4.93
N GLU A 111 9.46 5.08 5.81
CA GLU A 111 8.51 6.15 5.48
C GLU A 111 9.04 7.05 4.37
N GLU A 112 10.29 7.50 4.45
CA GLU A 112 10.95 8.31 3.42
C GLU A 112 10.94 7.58 2.06
N ARG A 113 11.28 6.29 2.05
CA ARG A 113 11.27 5.47 0.84
C ARG A 113 9.87 5.38 0.21
N LEU A 114 8.83 5.18 1.04
CA LEU A 114 7.44 5.15 0.58
C LEU A 114 7.01 6.51 0.02
N GLN A 115 7.39 7.61 0.67
CA GLN A 115 7.10 8.97 0.21
C GLN A 115 7.80 9.26 -1.13
N ALA A 116 9.08 8.91 -1.25
CA ALA A 116 9.85 9.04 -2.48
C ALA A 116 9.25 8.23 -3.63
N ALA A 117 8.75 7.01 -3.36
CA ALA A 117 8.04 6.19 -4.33
C ALA A 117 6.74 6.85 -4.81
N ARG A 118 5.91 7.38 -3.90
CA ARG A 118 4.68 8.12 -4.25
C ARG A 118 4.97 9.34 -5.11
N LEU A 119 5.97 10.15 -4.73
CA LEU A 119 6.38 11.33 -5.51
C LEU A 119 6.91 10.95 -6.90
N ARG A 120 7.64 9.83 -7.01
CA ARG A 120 8.12 9.31 -8.29
C ARG A 120 6.95 8.87 -9.18
N GLU A 121 5.98 8.14 -8.63
CA GLU A 121 4.78 7.71 -9.35
C GLU A 121 3.98 8.91 -9.86
N GLU A 122 3.79 9.93 -9.02
CA GLU A 122 3.09 11.15 -9.41
C GLU A 122 3.81 11.90 -10.55
N LYS A 123 5.15 12.02 -10.47
CA LYS A 123 5.96 12.62 -11.54
C LYS A 123 5.79 11.85 -12.86
N ILE A 124 5.83 10.52 -12.84
CA ILE A 124 5.61 9.67 -14.01
C ILE A 124 4.22 9.94 -14.59
N ARG A 125 3.18 9.93 -13.74
CA ARG A 125 1.80 10.19 -14.15
C ARG A 125 1.59 11.59 -14.75
N GLN A 126 2.25 12.61 -14.20
CA GLN A 126 2.22 13.96 -14.75
C GLN A 126 2.92 14.03 -16.12
N GLN A 127 4.07 13.39 -16.27
CA GLN A 127 4.80 13.32 -17.54
C GLN A 127 3.97 12.59 -18.63
N GLU A 128 3.27 11.51 -18.29
CA GLU A 128 2.38 10.81 -19.20
C GLU A 128 1.19 11.67 -19.64
N ARG A 129 0.55 12.39 -18.70
CA ARG A 129 -0.51 13.36 -19.01
C ARG A 129 -0.01 14.48 -19.94
N GLY A 130 1.20 14.97 -19.72
CA GLY A 130 1.84 15.97 -20.59
C GLY A 130 2.12 15.44 -22.00
N ARG A 131 2.62 14.20 -22.12
CA ARG A 131 2.86 13.54 -23.42
C ARG A 131 1.57 13.32 -24.20
N LEU A 132 0.50 12.88 -23.54
CA LEU A 132 -0.83 12.72 -24.16
C LEU A 132 -1.37 14.06 -24.70
N ARG A 133 -1.25 15.14 -23.92
CA ARG A 133 -1.64 16.50 -24.36
C ARG A 133 -0.80 16.99 -25.55
N LYS A 134 0.53 16.76 -25.54
CA LYS A 134 1.40 17.12 -26.67
C LYS A 134 1.00 16.36 -27.94
N ARG A 135 0.76 15.05 -27.84
CA ARG A 135 0.34 14.20 -28.97
C ARG A 135 -1.03 14.59 -29.53
N MET A 136 -1.95 15.06 -28.67
CA MET A 136 -3.25 15.59 -29.11
C MET A 136 -3.10 16.95 -29.82
N ARG A 137 -2.20 17.82 -29.34
CA ARG A 137 -1.89 19.12 -29.97
C ARG A 137 -1.13 18.97 -31.30
N GLU A 138 -0.20 18.03 -31.40
CA GLU A 138 0.49 17.68 -32.66
C GLU A 138 -0.49 17.20 -33.73
N ARG A 139 -1.45 16.34 -33.37
CA ARG A 139 -2.55 15.94 -34.27
C ARG A 139 -3.39 17.14 -34.72
N GLN A 140 -3.70 18.07 -33.82
CA GLN A 140 -4.49 19.26 -34.14
C GLN A 140 -3.72 20.26 -35.01
N CYS A 141 -2.40 20.38 -34.84
CA CYS A 141 -1.53 21.21 -35.68
C CYS A 141 -1.36 20.62 -37.09
N PHE A 142 -1.27 19.29 -37.20
CA PHE A 142 -1.21 18.58 -38.48
C PHE A 142 -2.50 18.75 -39.30
N LEU A 143 -3.66 18.81 -38.65
CA LEU A 143 -4.96 19.09 -39.27
C LEU A 143 -5.16 20.57 -39.66
N ALA A 144 -4.37 21.49 -39.11
CA ALA A 144 -4.47 22.93 -39.36
C ALA A 144 -3.51 23.45 -40.45
N GLY A 145 -2.63 22.62 -41.01
CA GLY A 145 -1.83 22.96 -42.20
C GLY A 145 -0.64 23.89 -41.97
N TRP A 146 -0.13 24.01 -40.74
CA TRP A 146 1.07 24.82 -40.45
C TRP A 146 2.31 23.91 -40.48
N ARG A 147 3.24 24.18 -41.40
CA ARG A 147 4.52 23.48 -41.54
C ARG A 147 5.53 24.10 -40.57
N CYS A 148 5.91 23.39 -39.51
CA CYS A 148 7.11 23.72 -38.76
C CYS A 148 8.29 23.01 -39.44
N VAL A 149 9.13 23.78 -40.12
CA VAL A 149 10.41 23.30 -40.64
C VAL A 149 11.45 23.59 -39.56
N ASP A 150 12.06 22.54 -39.01
CA ASP A 150 13.23 22.68 -38.16
C ASP A 150 14.47 22.38 -39.02
N GLU A 151 15.34 23.37 -39.21
CA GLU A 151 16.67 23.21 -39.83
C GLU A 151 17.71 22.75 -38.80
N GLU A 152 18.45 21.72 -39.21
CA GLU A 152 19.80 21.30 -38.85
C GLU A 152 20.28 21.37 -37.38
N ASP A 153 20.31 20.20 -36.73
CA ASP A 153 21.33 19.84 -35.74
C ASP A 153 21.84 18.42 -36.04
N ASN A 154 23.14 18.31 -36.29
CA ASN A 154 23.80 17.19 -36.95
C ASN A 154 24.07 15.96 -36.05
N ILE A 155 23.12 15.61 -35.18
CA ILE A 155 22.90 14.26 -34.58
C ILE A 155 21.42 14.22 -34.19
N SER A 156 20.64 13.27 -34.73
CA SER A 156 19.21 13.18 -34.40
C SER A 156 19.00 13.17 -32.88
N PRO A 157 18.16 14.07 -32.33
CA PRO A 157 17.81 14.10 -30.91
C PRO A 157 17.32 12.73 -30.39
N ALA A 158 16.75 11.92 -31.27
CA ALA A 158 16.33 10.55 -30.99
C ALA A 158 17.51 9.63 -30.61
N VAL A 159 18.66 9.77 -31.26
CA VAL A 159 19.84 8.93 -31.01
C VAL A 159 20.53 9.31 -29.72
N ARG A 160 20.66 10.63 -29.41
CA ARG A 160 21.17 11.08 -28.10
C ARG A 160 20.25 10.66 -26.96
N ALA A 161 18.93 10.73 -27.17
CA ALA A 161 17.96 10.25 -26.20
C ALA A 161 18.05 8.73 -26.00
N LEU A 162 18.31 7.96 -27.06
CA LEU A 162 18.48 6.51 -27.02
C LEU A 162 19.75 6.11 -26.26
N MET A 163 20.90 6.74 -26.56
CA MET A 163 22.17 6.48 -25.87
C MET A 163 22.07 6.81 -24.38
N LYS A 164 21.47 7.95 -24.03
CA LYS A 164 21.21 8.33 -22.64
C LYS A 164 20.27 7.37 -21.92
N LYS A 165 19.30 6.78 -22.63
CA LYS A 165 18.34 5.81 -22.09
C LYS A 165 18.99 4.44 -21.86
N LEU A 166 19.94 4.04 -22.72
CA LEU A 166 20.71 2.80 -22.59
C LEU A 166 21.69 2.88 -21.40
N GLU A 167 22.37 4.01 -21.24
CA GLU A 167 23.29 4.27 -20.12
C GLU A 167 22.56 4.37 -18.78
N ALA A 168 21.36 4.96 -18.75
CA ALA A 168 20.52 5.03 -17.56
C ALA A 168 19.94 3.66 -17.15
N SER A 169 19.76 2.75 -18.11
CA SER A 169 19.29 1.38 -17.83
C SER A 169 20.39 0.49 -17.23
N ARG A 170 21.67 0.74 -17.55
CA ARG A 170 22.80 -0.05 -17.01
C ARG A 170 23.18 0.28 -15.56
N ARG A 171 22.70 1.39 -15.00
CA ARG A 171 23.07 1.84 -13.63
C ARG A 171 22.02 1.53 -12.56
N LYS A 172 20.97 0.75 -12.88
CA LYS A 172 19.79 0.65 -12.02
C LYS A 172 19.44 -0.75 -11.51
N ASP A 173 20.25 -1.76 -11.79
CA ASP A 173 20.06 -3.13 -11.29
C ASP A 173 21.01 -3.41 -10.10
N ASP A 174 21.04 -2.52 -9.12
CA ASP A 174 21.45 -2.88 -7.76
C ASP A 174 20.18 -3.02 -6.91
N ASP A 175 19.27 -3.87 -7.40
CA ASP A 175 18.01 -4.24 -6.74
C ASP A 175 18.33 -5.33 -5.70
N THR A 176 19.00 -4.94 -4.61
CA THR A 176 18.79 -5.68 -3.35
C THR A 176 17.40 -5.27 -2.86
N GLU A 177 16.36 -5.95 -3.37
CA GLU A 177 14.99 -5.81 -2.86
C GLU A 177 15.03 -6.08 -1.35
N PRO A 178 14.80 -5.06 -0.51
CA PRO A 178 14.90 -5.25 0.93
C PRO A 178 13.74 -6.12 1.37
N GLU A 179 14.03 -7.11 2.21
CA GLU A 179 13.05 -8.01 2.78
C GLU A 179 11.87 -7.22 3.37
N GLU A 180 10.69 -7.35 2.77
CA GLU A 180 9.49 -6.69 3.31
C GLU A 180 9.24 -7.28 4.72
N PRO A 181 9.17 -6.44 5.77
CA PRO A 181 8.94 -6.94 7.12
C PRO A 181 7.64 -7.74 7.16
N THR A 182 7.68 -8.92 7.76
CA THR A 182 6.53 -9.83 7.89
C THR A 182 5.49 -9.23 8.83
N CYS A 183 4.65 -8.35 8.30
CA CYS A 183 3.59 -7.70 9.07
C CYS A 183 2.29 -8.49 9.01
N THR A 184 1.44 -8.30 10.02
CA THR A 184 0.06 -8.82 9.99
C THR A 184 -0.73 -8.10 8.90
N LYS A 185 -1.40 -8.84 8.02
CA LYS A 185 -2.16 -8.30 6.88
C LYS A 185 -3.65 -8.60 7.06
N ILE A 186 -4.50 -7.62 6.75
CA ILE A 186 -5.96 -7.80 6.73
C ILE A 186 -6.38 -8.11 5.29
N TYR A 187 -7.03 -9.25 5.09
CA TYR A 187 -7.67 -9.61 3.83
C TYR A 187 -9.16 -9.31 3.92
N TYR A 188 -9.63 -8.36 3.11
CA TYR A 188 -11.04 -8.01 3.03
C TYR A 188 -11.64 -8.58 1.74
N ALA A 189 -12.58 -9.51 1.88
CA ALA A 189 -13.29 -10.11 0.76
C ALA A 189 -14.72 -9.58 0.70
N SER A 190 -15.19 -9.27 -0.51
CA SER A 190 -16.53 -8.77 -0.76
C SER A 190 -17.11 -9.42 -2.02
N ARG A 191 -18.45 -9.46 -2.14
CA ARG A 191 -19.12 -10.12 -3.27
C ARG A 191 -18.94 -9.35 -4.57
N THR A 192 -18.83 -8.02 -4.52
CA THR A 192 -18.67 -7.18 -5.71
C THR A 192 -17.50 -6.20 -5.61
N HIS A 193 -16.88 -5.89 -6.76
CA HIS A 193 -15.84 -4.87 -6.85
C HIS A 193 -16.33 -3.46 -6.47
N THR A 194 -17.62 -3.17 -6.67
CA THR A 194 -18.21 -1.88 -6.27
C THR A 194 -18.22 -1.69 -4.76
N GLN A 195 -18.51 -2.76 -4.00
CA GLN A 195 -18.42 -2.76 -2.54
C GLN A 195 -16.98 -2.50 -2.07
N LEU A 196 -15.98 -3.11 -2.73
CA LEU A 196 -14.57 -2.85 -2.44
C LEU A 196 -14.17 -1.40 -2.71
N SER A 197 -14.64 -0.81 -3.82
CA SER A 197 -14.39 0.60 -4.13
C SER A 197 -15.03 1.54 -3.10
N GLN A 198 -16.24 1.23 -2.63
CA GLN A 198 -16.90 1.98 -1.55
C GLN A 198 -16.13 1.87 -0.24
N PHE A 199 -15.70 0.66 0.14
CA PHE A 199 -14.88 0.40 1.33
C PHE A 199 -13.55 1.19 1.28
N LEU A 200 -12.87 1.21 0.14
CA LEU A 200 -11.67 2.03 -0.05
C LEU A 200 -11.96 3.53 0.05
N GLY A 201 -13.13 3.97 -0.43
CA GLY A 201 -13.61 5.33 -0.27
C GLY A 201 -13.87 5.70 1.20
N GLU A 202 -14.42 4.78 1.99
CA GLU A 202 -14.58 4.94 3.44
C GLU A 202 -13.24 4.97 4.17
N LEU A 203 -12.30 4.08 3.84
CA LEU A 203 -10.96 4.09 4.42
C LEU A 203 -10.23 5.41 4.21
N ARG A 204 -10.36 6.01 3.02
CA ARG A 204 -9.76 7.32 2.73
C ARG A 204 -10.32 8.46 3.59
N LYS A 205 -11.51 8.32 4.17
CA LYS A 205 -12.10 9.31 5.08
C LYS A 205 -11.59 9.16 6.52
N THR A 206 -10.98 8.02 6.85
CA THR A 206 -10.45 7.77 8.20
C THR A 206 -9.04 8.33 8.38
N HIS A 207 -8.66 8.58 9.63
CA HIS A 207 -7.31 9.00 10.00
C HIS A 207 -6.23 7.95 9.69
N TYR A 208 -6.60 6.73 9.30
CA TYR A 208 -5.66 5.68 8.91
C TYR A 208 -5.11 5.84 7.49
N GLN A 209 -5.69 6.71 6.66
CA GLN A 209 -5.30 6.88 5.25
C GLN A 209 -3.79 7.06 4.99
N PRO A 210 -3.04 7.92 5.71
CA PRO A 210 -1.62 8.14 5.40
C PRO A 210 -0.77 6.87 5.63
N ASN A 211 -1.14 6.09 6.66
CA ASN A 211 -0.36 4.97 7.18
C ASN A 211 -0.86 3.60 6.68
N ALA A 212 -2.01 3.54 6.00
CA ALA A 212 -2.58 2.31 5.47
C ALA A 212 -2.17 2.07 4.01
N ARG A 213 -1.42 1.00 3.76
CA ARG A 213 -1.18 0.47 2.40
C ARG A 213 -2.32 -0.46 2.03
N THR A 214 -3.03 -0.16 0.95
CA THR A 214 -4.07 -1.04 0.40
C THR A 214 -3.74 -1.44 -1.03
N VAL A 215 -3.96 -2.71 -1.35
CA VAL A 215 -3.75 -3.26 -2.68
C VAL A 215 -5.07 -3.89 -3.14
N PRO A 216 -5.77 -3.29 -4.11
CA PRO A 216 -6.97 -3.91 -4.66
C PRO A 216 -6.56 -5.09 -5.55
N LEU A 217 -7.07 -6.27 -5.24
CA LEU A 217 -6.97 -7.45 -6.10
C LEU A 217 -8.22 -7.54 -6.96
N GLY A 218 -8.06 -7.85 -8.24
CA GLY A 218 -9.17 -7.95 -9.18
C GLY A 218 -8.84 -8.73 -10.44
N SER A 219 -9.87 -8.97 -11.26
CA SER A 219 -9.71 -9.72 -12.50
C SER A 219 -8.78 -9.00 -13.49
N ARG A 220 -8.14 -9.75 -14.39
CA ARG A 220 -7.31 -9.17 -15.47
C ARG A 220 -8.11 -8.20 -16.33
N LYS A 221 -9.42 -8.43 -16.50
CA LYS A 221 -10.31 -7.53 -17.26
C LYS A 221 -10.36 -6.11 -16.66
N ASN A 222 -10.23 -6.00 -15.35
CA ASN A 222 -10.31 -4.73 -14.62
C ASN A 222 -8.94 -4.06 -14.46
N LEU A 223 -7.85 -4.84 -14.39
CA LEU A 223 -6.50 -4.34 -14.10
C LEU A 223 -5.55 -4.34 -15.31
N CYS A 224 -5.98 -4.81 -16.49
CA CYS A 224 -5.14 -4.81 -17.68
C CYS A 224 -4.81 -3.38 -18.15
N ILE A 225 -3.50 -3.10 -18.25
CA ILE A 225 -2.95 -1.82 -18.72
C ILE A 225 -2.70 -1.85 -20.24
N ASN A 226 -2.58 -3.03 -20.86
CA ASN A 226 -2.34 -3.17 -22.28
C ASN A 226 -3.63 -2.93 -23.08
N ASP A 227 -3.68 -1.79 -23.78
CA ASP A 227 -4.81 -1.39 -24.60
C ASP A 227 -5.16 -2.37 -25.73
N ASP A 228 -4.17 -3.09 -26.28
CA ASP A 228 -4.41 -4.03 -27.38
C ASP A 228 -5.13 -5.29 -26.89
N VAL A 229 -4.75 -5.79 -25.71
CA VAL A 229 -5.45 -6.89 -25.03
C VAL A 229 -6.85 -6.45 -24.61
N LYS A 230 -6.98 -5.24 -24.05
CA LYS A 230 -8.26 -4.71 -23.59
C LYS A 230 -9.27 -4.49 -24.73
N LYS A 231 -8.79 -4.14 -25.92
CA LYS A 231 -9.61 -3.99 -27.14
C LYS A 231 -9.88 -5.32 -27.85
N GLY A 232 -9.32 -6.44 -27.37
CA GLY A 232 -9.56 -7.77 -27.93
C GLY A 232 -8.81 -8.05 -29.24
N LYS A 233 -7.69 -7.37 -29.51
CA LYS A 233 -6.90 -7.61 -30.75
C LYS A 233 -6.37 -9.05 -30.87
N TYR A 234 -6.09 -9.69 -29.74
CA TYR A 234 -5.46 -11.01 -29.68
C TYR A 234 -6.43 -12.12 -29.26
N GLY A 235 -7.76 -11.88 -29.33
CA GLY A 235 -8.79 -12.83 -28.94
C GLY A 235 -9.87 -12.25 -28.03
N ALA A 236 -10.97 -13.00 -27.86
CA ALA A 236 -12.08 -12.60 -26.99
C ALA A 236 -11.79 -12.83 -25.49
N ASP A 237 -10.90 -13.77 -25.16
CA ASP A 237 -10.47 -14.01 -23.79
C ASP A 237 -9.21 -13.22 -23.43
N ILE A 238 -9.38 -12.28 -22.50
CA ILE A 238 -8.31 -11.44 -21.95
C ILE A 238 -7.26 -12.28 -21.23
N ASP A 239 -7.66 -13.38 -20.57
CA ASP A 239 -6.73 -14.22 -19.82
C ASP A 239 -5.77 -14.98 -20.73
N GLU A 240 -6.27 -15.49 -21.86
CA GLU A 240 -5.46 -16.18 -22.85
C GLU A 240 -4.54 -15.22 -23.62
N ALA A 241 -5.09 -14.10 -24.10
CA ALA A 241 -4.31 -13.06 -24.76
C ALA A 241 -3.16 -12.52 -23.87
N CYS A 242 -3.43 -12.35 -22.57
CA CYS A 242 -2.41 -11.92 -21.61
C CYS A 242 -1.32 -12.98 -21.42
N ARG A 243 -1.68 -14.27 -21.36
CA ARG A 243 -0.71 -15.37 -21.27
C ARG A 243 0.15 -15.47 -22.53
N ALA A 244 -0.45 -15.39 -23.71
CA ALA A 244 0.27 -15.48 -24.99
C ALA A 244 1.33 -14.38 -25.14
N LEU A 245 0.99 -13.14 -24.76
CA LEU A 245 1.94 -12.02 -24.77
C LEU A 245 3.03 -12.17 -23.72
N ALA A 246 2.71 -12.73 -22.55
CA ALA A 246 3.70 -12.97 -21.50
C ALA A 246 4.68 -14.10 -21.88
N SER A 247 4.23 -15.11 -22.63
CA SER A 247 5.08 -16.23 -23.07
C SER A 247 5.91 -15.94 -24.33
N GLY A 248 5.75 -14.77 -24.96
CA GLY A 248 6.53 -14.37 -26.13
C GLY A 248 6.23 -15.15 -27.42
N THR A 249 5.25 -16.05 -27.40
CA THR A 249 4.71 -16.74 -28.58
C THR A 249 3.81 -15.77 -29.35
N SER A 250 4.43 -15.04 -30.27
CA SER A 250 3.74 -14.26 -31.31
C SER A 250 3.56 -15.11 -32.55
#